data_AF-A0A6J4WET4-F1
#
_entry.id   AF-A0A6J4WET4-F1
#
_cell.length_a   1.000
_cell.length_b   1.000
_cell.length_c   1.000
_cell.angle_alpha   90.00
_cell.angle_beta   90.00
_cell.angle_gamma   90.00
#
_symmetry.space_group_name_H-M   'P 1'
#
loop_
_entity.id
_entity.type
_entity.pdbx_description
1 polymer ?
#
loop_
_entity_poly.entity_id
_entity_poly.type
_entity_poly.pdbx_seq_one_letter_code
_entity_poly.pdbx_strand_id
1 'polypeptide(L)'
;MFRVIHFSVEALGENGWDAIGVKNAEWFGKFKGFDHQRERESQMAGYTKYLVKSGRWTEQEKLVKKGTNSHRQMLPTYQSMLGAFKSVWREAVRGGGRSHLSAKDLQKILLAAPGAQRDGTGDQA
;
A
#
# COMPACT_ATOMS: atom_id res chain seq x y z
N MET A 1 -2.73 4.37 -4.86
CA MET A 1 -1.76 4.17 -3.76
C MET A 1 -0.97 2.89 -3.94
N PHE A 2 -1.54 1.69 -3.74
CA PHE A 2 -0.78 0.41 -3.81
C PHE A 2 0.02 0.19 -5.11
N ARG A 3 -0.59 0.48 -6.27
CA ARG A 3 0.12 0.44 -7.56
C ARG A 3 1.38 1.32 -7.56
N VAL A 4 1.28 2.54 -7.04
CA VAL A 4 2.41 3.49 -6.97
C VAL A 4 3.46 3.00 -5.99
N ILE A 5 3.05 2.46 -4.84
CA ILE A 5 3.97 1.85 -3.86
C ILE A 5 4.75 0.72 -4.53
N HIS A 6 4.07 -0.21 -5.22
CA HIS A 6 4.71 -1.32 -5.92
C HIS A 6 5.75 -0.84 -6.93
N PHE A 7 5.38 0.05 -7.85
CA PHE A 7 6.31 0.59 -8.84
C PHE A 7 7.48 1.35 -8.20
N SER A 8 7.22 2.05 -7.09
CA SER A 8 8.28 2.78 -6.40
C SER A 8 9.26 1.83 -5.72
N VAL A 9 8.79 0.72 -5.18
CA VAL A 9 9.63 -0.33 -4.61
C VAL A 9 10.46 -1.01 -5.68
N GLU A 10 9.88 -1.35 -6.83
CA GLU A 10 10.63 -1.90 -7.96
C GLU A 10 11.75 -0.95 -8.41
N ALA A 11 11.51 0.36 -8.39
CA ALA A 11 12.52 1.37 -8.71
C ALA A 11 13.63 1.49 -7.66
N LEU A 12 13.46 0.96 -6.43
CA LEU A 12 14.52 0.88 -5.42
C LEU A 12 15.45 -0.33 -5.63
N GLY A 13 15.13 -1.24 -6.56
CA GLY A 13 15.92 -2.43 -6.87
C GLY A 13 15.48 -3.69 -6.12
N GLU A 14 16.32 -4.72 -6.17
CA GLU A 14 16.00 -6.08 -5.72
C GLU A 14 15.58 -6.17 -4.24
N ASN A 15 16.19 -5.36 -3.37
CA ASN A 15 15.88 -5.27 -1.93
C ASN A 15 14.99 -4.06 -1.60
N GLY A 16 14.15 -3.64 -2.54
CA GLY A 16 13.41 -2.38 -2.43
C GLY A 16 12.49 -2.30 -1.21
N TRP A 17 11.95 -3.43 -0.73
CA TRP A 17 11.14 -3.46 0.50
C TRP A 17 11.98 -3.22 1.76
N ASP A 18 13.17 -3.82 1.84
CA ASP A 18 14.09 -3.69 2.98
C ASP A 18 14.66 -2.27 3.06
N ALA A 19 14.91 -1.65 1.91
CA ALA A 19 15.39 -0.27 1.82
C ALA A 19 14.42 0.77 2.42
N ILE A 20 13.16 0.41 2.66
CA ILE A 20 12.16 1.30 3.30
C ILE A 20 12.40 1.42 4.82
N GLY A 21 13.02 0.41 5.44
CA GLY A 21 13.28 0.38 6.88
C GLY A 21 12.00 0.36 7.73
N VAL A 22 11.01 -0.42 7.31
CA VAL A 22 9.74 -0.63 8.05
C VAL A 22 9.53 -2.12 8.23
N LYS A 23 9.30 -2.55 9.48
CA LYS A 23 8.99 -3.93 9.80
C LYS A 23 7.78 -4.40 9.00
N ASN A 24 7.91 -5.52 8.31
CA ASN A 24 6.86 -6.07 7.44
C ASN A 24 6.41 -5.08 6.35
N ALA A 25 7.32 -4.28 5.79
CA ALA A 25 7.01 -3.27 4.77
C ALA A 25 6.15 -3.82 3.63
N GLU A 26 6.49 -5.00 3.11
CA GLU A 26 5.74 -5.66 2.04
C GLU A 26 4.29 -5.97 2.44
N TRP A 27 4.07 -6.36 3.70
CA TRP A 27 2.73 -6.67 4.20
C TRP A 27 1.84 -5.42 4.20
N PHE A 28 2.36 -4.28 4.64
CA PHE A 28 1.64 -3.01 4.63
C PHE A 28 1.51 -2.44 3.20
N GLY A 29 2.54 -2.61 2.38
CA GLY A 29 2.64 -2.02 1.04
C GLY A 29 1.86 -2.75 -0.06
N LYS A 30 1.30 -3.93 0.21
CA LYS A 30 0.47 -4.69 -0.73
C LYS A 30 -1.01 -4.62 -0.36
N PHE A 31 -1.86 -4.55 -1.37
CA PHE A 31 -3.32 -4.65 -1.15
C PHE A 31 -3.68 -6.05 -0.66
N LYS A 32 -4.39 -6.14 0.47
CA LYS A 32 -4.75 -7.41 1.13
C LYS A 32 -6.23 -7.78 0.98
N GLY A 33 -7.02 -6.96 0.29
CA GLY A 33 -8.47 -7.07 0.29
C GLY A 33 -9.11 -6.37 1.49
N PHE A 34 -10.29 -6.83 1.86
CA PHE A 34 -11.21 -6.24 2.83
C PHE A 34 -11.88 -7.34 3.66
N ASP A 35 -12.31 -7.03 4.89
CA ASP A 35 -13.01 -8.02 5.73
C ASP A 35 -14.47 -8.17 5.29
N HIS A 36 -14.83 -9.36 4.83
CA HIS A 36 -16.21 -9.64 4.39
C HIS A 36 -17.22 -9.64 5.55
N GLN A 37 -16.75 -9.78 6.80
CA GLN A 37 -17.62 -9.75 7.98
C GLN A 37 -18.03 -8.35 8.41
N ARG A 38 -17.40 -7.31 7.82
CA ARG A 38 -17.74 -5.91 8.08
C ARG A 38 -18.52 -5.37 6.89
N GLU A 39 -19.75 -4.94 7.10
CA GLU A 39 -20.67 -4.52 6.03
C GLU A 39 -20.03 -3.58 5.01
N ARG A 40 -19.42 -2.48 5.48
CA ARG A 40 -18.75 -1.50 4.62
C ARG A 40 -17.59 -2.11 3.82
N GLU A 41 -16.79 -2.97 4.45
CA GLU A 41 -15.64 -3.60 3.80
C GLU A 41 -16.06 -4.69 2.82
N SER A 42 -17.15 -5.42 3.11
CA SER A 42 -17.79 -6.35 2.18
C SER A 42 -18.26 -5.65 0.91
N GLN A 43 -18.91 -4.48 1.05
CA GLN A 43 -19.29 -3.66 -0.10
C GLN A 43 -18.05 -3.19 -0.90
N MET A 44 -16.97 -2.79 -0.22
CA MET A 44 -15.72 -2.40 -0.88
C MET A 44 -15.02 -3.56 -1.59
N ALA A 45 -15.07 -4.78 -1.02
CA ALA A 45 -14.61 -6.00 -1.68
C ALA A 45 -15.39 -6.27 -2.97
N GLY A 46 -16.73 -6.18 -2.90
CA GLY A 46 -17.62 -6.32 -4.04
C GLY A 46 -17.31 -5.29 -5.13
N TYR A 47 -17.13 -4.03 -4.74
CA TYR A 47 -16.78 -2.96 -5.67
C TYR A 47 -15.39 -3.15 -6.29
N THR A 48 -14.41 -3.61 -5.52
CA THR A 48 -13.06 -3.93 -6.03
C THR A 48 -13.12 -5.03 -7.09
N LYS A 49 -13.91 -6.09 -6.84
CA LYS A 49 -14.14 -7.17 -7.81
C LYS A 49 -14.82 -6.65 -9.08
N TYR A 50 -15.80 -5.77 -8.95
CA TYR A 50 -16.44 -5.13 -10.10
C TYR A 50 -15.45 -4.30 -10.92
N LEU A 51 -14.62 -3.48 -10.28
CA LEU A 51 -13.63 -2.63 -10.95
C LEU A 51 -12.59 -3.45 -11.73
N VAL A 52 -12.10 -4.54 -11.15
CA VAL A 52 -11.16 -5.44 -11.82
C VAL A 52 -11.81 -6.13 -13.01
N LYS A 53 -13.05 -6.60 -12.86
CA LYS A 53 -13.82 -7.19 -13.97
C LYS A 53 -14.12 -6.21 -15.09
N SER A 54 -14.28 -4.92 -14.79
CA SER A 54 -14.51 -3.86 -15.78
C SER A 54 -13.21 -3.30 -16.38
N GLY A 55 -12.07 -3.94 -16.14
CA GLY A 55 -10.79 -3.61 -16.78
C GLY A 55 -9.95 -2.58 -16.02
N ARG A 56 -10.32 -2.18 -14.80
CA ARG A 56 -9.49 -1.29 -13.97
C ARG A 56 -8.66 -2.09 -12.98
N TRP A 57 -7.38 -1.78 -12.87
CA TRP A 57 -6.44 -2.48 -11.96
C TRP A 57 -6.34 -4.00 -12.24
N THR A 58 -6.24 -4.37 -13.52
CA THR A 58 -6.14 -5.78 -13.97
C THR A 58 -4.95 -6.53 -13.38
N GLU A 59 -3.91 -5.84 -12.93
CA GLU A 59 -2.81 -6.45 -12.16
C GLU A 59 -3.28 -7.16 -10.88
N GLN A 60 -4.46 -6.81 -10.35
CA GLN A 60 -5.07 -7.44 -9.18
C GLN A 60 -5.94 -8.65 -9.52
N GLU A 61 -6.09 -9.03 -10.79
CA GLU A 61 -6.99 -10.11 -11.21
C GLU A 61 -6.68 -11.45 -10.51
N LYS A 62 -5.40 -11.80 -10.40
CA LYS A 62 -4.98 -13.01 -9.68
C LYS A 62 -5.42 -13.00 -8.22
N LEU A 63 -5.31 -11.86 -7.54
CA LEU A 63 -5.76 -11.70 -6.16
C LEU A 63 -7.29 -11.82 -6.05
N VAL A 64 -8.02 -11.13 -6.94
CA VAL A 64 -9.48 -11.18 -6.98
C VAL A 64 -10.02 -12.59 -7.24
N LYS A 65 -9.34 -13.38 -8.09
CA LYS A 65 -9.68 -14.79 -8.34
C LYS A 65 -9.43 -15.69 -7.12
N LYS A 66 -8.34 -15.45 -6.38
CA LYS A 66 -8.02 -16.19 -5.14
C LYS A 66 -8.94 -15.82 -3.97
N GLY A 67 -9.49 -14.60 -4.00
CA GLY A 67 -10.36 -14.05 -2.96
C GLY A 67 -9.73 -12.84 -2.29
N THR A 68 -10.57 -11.82 -2.04
CA THR A 68 -10.17 -10.55 -1.41
C THR A 68 -10.60 -10.46 0.05
N ASN A 69 -10.88 -11.60 0.70
CA ASN A 69 -11.21 -11.58 2.12
C ASN A 69 -9.92 -11.48 2.94
N SER A 70 -9.69 -10.34 3.57
CA SER A 70 -8.49 -10.12 4.39
C SER A 70 -8.54 -10.84 5.74
N HIS A 71 -9.73 -11.31 6.16
CA HIS A 71 -9.99 -11.87 7.51
C HIS A 71 -9.64 -10.93 8.68
N ARG A 72 -9.41 -9.65 8.38
CA ARG A 72 -9.04 -8.59 9.33
C ARG A 72 -9.49 -7.24 8.77
N GLN A 73 -9.92 -6.34 9.65
CA GLN A 73 -10.34 -5.01 9.24
C GLN A 73 -9.17 -4.21 8.63
N MET A 74 -9.29 -3.77 7.38
CA MET A 74 -8.20 -3.10 6.64
C MET A 74 -8.50 -1.64 6.30
N LEU A 75 -9.76 -1.24 6.25
CA LEU A 75 -10.18 0.09 5.84
C LEU A 75 -9.54 1.21 6.68
N PRO A 76 -9.51 1.14 8.03
CA PRO A 76 -8.81 2.15 8.83
C PRO A 76 -7.33 2.24 8.47
N THR A 77 -6.67 1.09 8.27
CA THR A 77 -5.27 1.02 7.85
C THR A 77 -5.04 1.72 6.52
N TYR A 78 -5.86 1.40 5.51
CA TYR A 78 -5.76 2.03 4.19
C TYR A 78 -6.07 3.52 4.22
N GLN A 79 -7.01 3.97 5.07
CA GLN A 79 -7.34 5.38 5.22
C GLN A 79 -6.17 6.18 5.82
N SER A 80 -5.53 5.67 6.88
CA SER A 80 -4.35 6.33 7.47
C SER A 80 -3.21 6.43 6.48
N MET A 81 -2.89 5.33 5.79
CA MET A 81 -1.88 5.32 4.72
C MET A 81 -2.24 6.28 3.57
N LEU A 82 -3.51 6.33 3.17
CA LEU A 82 -3.98 7.21 2.09
C LEU A 82 -3.83 8.68 2.48
N GLY A 83 -4.02 9.03 3.75
CA GLY A 83 -3.76 10.37 4.27
C GLY A 83 -2.31 10.80 4.05
N ALA A 84 -1.36 9.97 4.48
CA ALA A 84 0.07 10.22 4.28
C ALA A 84 0.46 10.23 2.79
N PHE A 85 -0.06 9.27 2.01
CA PHE A 85 0.19 9.18 0.58
C PHE A 85 -0.26 10.43 -0.18
N LYS A 86 -1.43 11.00 0.13
CA LYS A 86 -1.93 12.19 -0.56
C LYS A 86 -0.99 13.38 -0.42
N SER A 87 -0.41 13.59 0.75
CA SER A 87 0.54 14.68 0.99
C SER A 87 1.83 14.46 0.21
N VAL A 88 2.43 13.27 0.35
CA VAL A 88 3.66 12.88 -0.34
C VAL A 88 3.51 12.91 -1.87
N TRP A 89 2.42 12.35 -2.38
CA TRP A 89 2.16 12.29 -3.83
C TRP A 89 1.97 13.68 -4.43
N ARG A 90 1.31 14.58 -3.70
CA ARG A 90 1.13 15.97 -4.15
C ARG A 90 2.46 16.70 -4.30
N GLU A 91 3.39 16.49 -3.38
CA GLU A 91 4.75 17.05 -3.45
C GLU A 91 5.53 16.45 -4.62
N ALA A 92 5.48 15.12 -4.78
CA ALA A 92 6.16 14.41 -5.88
C ALA A 92 5.68 14.85 -7.26
N VAL A 93 4.36 15.06 -7.44
CA VAL A 93 3.78 15.53 -8.70
C VAL A 93 4.16 16.98 -8.99
N ARG A 94 4.15 17.86 -7.98
CA ARG A 94 4.53 19.28 -8.14
C ARG A 94 6.01 19.47 -8.43
N GLY A 95 6.87 18.60 -7.92
CA GLY A 95 8.32 18.65 -8.11
C GLY A 95 8.84 18.21 -9.48
N GLY A 96 8.00 18.22 -10.52
CA GLY A 96 8.42 17.90 -11.89
C GLY A 96 8.19 16.45 -12.34
N GLY A 97 7.24 15.73 -11.72
CA GLY A 97 6.72 14.48 -12.29
C GLY A 97 7.56 13.24 -12.03
N ARG A 98 8.11 13.07 -10.81
CA ARG A 98 8.70 11.76 -10.46
C ARG A 98 7.63 10.68 -10.57
N SER A 99 7.90 9.68 -11.41
CA SER A 99 7.04 8.51 -11.63
C SER A 99 6.98 7.58 -10.40
N HIS A 100 7.91 7.77 -9.45
CA HIS A 100 8.09 6.93 -8.27
C HIS A 100 8.41 7.75 -7.02
N LEU A 101 8.14 7.15 -5.86
CA LEU A 101 8.41 7.69 -4.54
C LEU A 101 9.79 7.26 -4.05
N SER A 102 10.41 8.06 -3.18
CA SER A 102 11.67 7.68 -2.52
C SER A 102 11.43 6.67 -1.38
N ALA A 103 12.48 6.00 -0.91
CA ALA A 103 12.39 5.12 0.26
C ALA A 103 11.84 5.85 1.51
N LYS A 104 12.23 7.12 1.73
CA LYS A 104 11.73 7.94 2.84
C LYS A 104 10.24 8.26 2.70
N ASP A 105 9.77 8.48 1.48
CA ASP A 105 8.36 8.73 1.19
C ASP A 105 7.51 7.48 1.43
N LEU A 106 8.00 6.33 0.96
CA LEU A 106 7.39 5.03 1.22
C LEU A 106 7.34 4.74 2.72
N GLN A 107 8.43 5.00 3.45
CA GLN A 107 8.48 4.82 4.90
C GLN A 107 7.39 5.64 5.61
N LYS A 108 7.22 6.93 5.26
CA LYS A 108 6.16 7.78 5.83
C LYS A 108 4.76 7.20 5.58
N ILE A 109 4.52 6.68 4.38
CA ILE A 109 3.23 6.09 4.02
C ILE A 109 2.97 4.81 4.82
N LEU A 110 3.97 3.91 4.91
CA LEU A 110 3.81 2.64 5.60
C LEU A 110 3.70 2.83 7.12
N LEU A 111 4.46 3.75 7.72
CA LEU A 111 4.38 4.06 9.15
C LEU A 111 3.04 4.69 9.57
N ALA A 112 2.25 5.21 8.63
CA ALA A 112 0.89 5.66 8.93
C ALA A 112 -0.09 4.50 9.17
N ALA A 113 0.26 3.27 8.76
CA ALA A 113 -0.54 2.10 9.07
C ALA A 113 -0.50 1.80 10.59
N PRO A 114 -1.66 1.54 11.23
CA PRO A 114 -1.68 1.15 12.64
C PRO A 114 -0.81 -0.09 12.89
N GLY A 115 0.07 -0.01 13.89
CA GLY A 115 0.99 -1.09 14.26
C GLY A 115 2.25 -1.21 13.41
N ALA A 116 2.43 -0.36 12.38
CA ALA A 116 3.70 -0.29 11.66
C ALA A 116 4.81 0.31 12.54
N GLN A 117 6.03 -0.20 12.39
CA GLN A 117 7.19 0.21 13.17
C GLN A 117 8.41 0.28 12.25
N ARG A 118 9.37 1.16 12.58
CA ARG A 118 10.66 1.17 11.89
C ARG A 118 11.42 -0.12 12.17
N ASP A 119 12.21 -0.56 11.20
CA ASP A 119 13.22 -1.59 11.46
C ASP A 119 14.29 -0.99 12.38
N GLY A 120 14.57 -1.70 13.49
CA GLY A 120 15.48 -1.22 14.55
C GLY A 120 16.96 -1.23 14.17
N THR A 121 17.29 -1.45 12.90
CA THR A 121 18.66 -1.63 12.39
C THR A 121 19.40 -0.31 12.13
N GLY A 122 18.99 0.79 12.78
CA GLY A 122 19.50 2.14 12.49
C GLY A 122 19.93 2.98 13.69
N ASP A 123 19.92 2.45 14.92
CA ASP A 123 20.42 3.14 16.13
C ASP A 123 21.58 2.36 16.77
N GLN A 124 22.63 2.09 15.98
CA GLN A 124 23.97 1.82 16.51
C GLN A 124 24.97 2.67 15.72
N ALA A 125 25.20 3.89 16.20
CA ALA A 125 26.36 4.72 15.90
C ALA A 125 26.86 5.30 17.22
#